data_AF-I9GL85-F1
#
_entry.id   AF-I9GL85-F1
#
_cell.length_a   1.000
_cell.length_b   1.000
_cell.length_c   1.000
_cell.angle_alpha   90.00
_cell.angle_beta   90.00
_cell.angle_gamma   90.00
#
_symmetry.space_group_name_H-M   'P 1'
#
loop_
_entity.id
_entity.type
_entity.pdbx_description
1 polymer ?
#
loop_
_entity_poly.entity_id
_entity_poly.type
_entity_poly.pdbx_seq_one_letter_code
_entity_poly.pdbx_strand_id
1 'polypeptide(L)'
;MRKKLLFSAAMLIVAAGAMAQSDITPSRYKFANLPEGPFTIDNCSTGWGPGNVTDARASENGYVNATGGAFWTGKDTDAFKNFQSGWQILDLTEEGIGKVLCFKGSGCSDDILAKGTKATGTNVPWPQLAFYSDPKNTPTASGEEGAVAPFIRLSITYKAMENELSDTGSPITALEVKAVEPNEVKNSYGGPFNTSDMMVKDMATEEMFELNEGWQKVEYDFQIGTPTGNPFAISIKMDGAKLDKGAILIKEIKFLTPSDGTYAKGQPANVQTKLTFKEGGSGINDEIVEGNTIQCRVLDNVLSVSNLKTGDKIELYSAAGALVASQVATSNKETLPLNGKGFYIVRVGTTSVKVTNN
;
A
#
# COMPACT_ATOMS: atom_id res chain seq x y z
N MET A 1 55.20 -4.81 31.09
CA MET A 1 54.88 -5.51 29.82
C MET A 1 53.46 -5.18 29.41
N ARG A 2 53.27 -4.79 28.15
CA ARG A 2 52.08 -4.10 27.61
C ARG A 2 50.93 -5.08 27.30
N LYS A 3 49.72 -4.75 27.79
CA LYS A 3 48.43 -5.35 27.38
C LYS A 3 48.10 -4.93 25.94
N LYS A 4 47.75 -5.88 25.06
CA LYS A 4 47.06 -5.72 23.76
C LYS A 4 46.48 -7.08 23.36
N LEU A 5 45.32 -7.25 22.73
CA LEU A 5 44.16 -6.43 22.39
C LEU A 5 43.08 -7.48 22.04
N LEU A 6 41.86 -7.36 22.57
CA LEU A 6 40.71 -8.15 22.14
C LEU A 6 40.30 -7.71 20.73
N PHE A 7 40.16 -8.65 19.81
CA PHE A 7 39.52 -8.44 18.51
C PHE A 7 38.02 -8.28 18.73
N SER A 8 37.55 -7.04 18.90
CA SER A 8 36.15 -6.70 18.69
C SER A 8 35.95 -6.49 17.19
N ALA A 9 35.18 -7.39 16.57
CA ALA A 9 34.66 -7.20 15.23
C ALA A 9 33.80 -5.94 15.22
N ALA A 10 34.29 -4.89 14.57
CA ALA A 10 33.55 -3.67 14.34
C ALA A 10 32.39 -4.00 13.39
N MET A 11 31.15 -3.89 13.88
CA MET A 11 29.97 -3.76 13.03
C MET A 11 30.19 -2.54 12.12
N LEU A 12 30.26 -2.79 10.82
CA LEU A 12 30.15 -1.76 9.80
C LEU A 12 28.74 -1.16 9.90
N ILE A 13 28.61 -0.08 10.66
CA ILE A 13 27.47 0.83 10.56
C ILE A 13 27.61 1.51 9.19
N VAL A 14 26.92 0.96 8.19
CA VAL A 14 26.71 1.66 6.93
C VAL A 14 25.89 2.89 7.27
N ALA A 15 26.48 4.06 7.08
CA ALA A 15 25.80 5.33 7.24
C ALA A 15 24.56 5.37 6.31
N ALA A 16 23.37 5.42 6.91
CA ALA A 16 22.11 5.58 6.22
C ALA A 16 22.05 7.00 5.62
N GLY A 17 22.53 7.16 4.39
CA GLY A 17 22.02 8.21 3.53
C GLY A 17 20.52 7.97 3.35
N ALA A 18 19.71 9.04 3.31
CA ALA A 18 18.31 8.93 2.94
C ALA A 18 18.20 8.30 1.55
N MET A 19 17.99 6.98 1.49
CA MET A 19 17.86 6.25 0.24
C MET A 19 16.54 6.68 -0.40
N ALA A 20 16.58 7.18 -1.64
CA ALA A 20 15.38 7.44 -2.40
C ALA A 20 14.66 6.11 -2.65
N GLN A 21 13.52 5.89 -1.98
CA GLN A 21 12.67 4.74 -2.24
C GLN A 21 12.10 4.83 -3.66
N SER A 22 12.32 3.79 -4.45
CA SER A 22 11.73 3.57 -5.76
C SER A 22 10.45 2.75 -5.61
N ASP A 23 9.39 3.19 -6.30
CA ASP A 23 8.13 2.45 -6.39
C ASP A 23 8.20 1.43 -7.54
N ILE A 24 8.28 0.15 -7.21
CA ILE A 24 8.34 -0.97 -8.16
C ILE A 24 6.97 -1.66 -8.35
N THR A 25 5.89 -1.00 -7.94
CA THR A 25 4.53 -1.54 -8.02
C THR A 25 4.10 -1.71 -9.48
N PRO A 26 3.65 -2.91 -9.89
CA PRO A 26 3.05 -3.14 -11.20
C PRO A 26 1.91 -2.16 -11.50
N SER A 27 1.81 -1.69 -12.75
CA SER A 27 0.86 -0.65 -13.12
C SER A 27 -0.61 -1.05 -12.88
N ARG A 28 -0.94 -2.33 -12.97
CA ARG A 28 -2.29 -2.86 -12.69
C ARG A 28 -2.70 -2.71 -11.22
N TYR A 29 -1.78 -2.44 -10.30
CA TYR A 29 -2.12 -2.23 -8.88
C TYR A 29 -2.20 -0.74 -8.54
N LYS A 30 -1.91 0.14 -9.52
CA LYS A 30 -2.11 1.59 -9.41
C LYS A 30 -3.58 1.91 -9.72
N PHE A 31 -4.49 1.51 -8.82
CA PHE A 31 -5.94 1.55 -9.04
C PHE A 31 -6.49 2.93 -9.43
N ALA A 32 -5.85 4.01 -8.96
CA ALA A 32 -6.17 5.39 -9.36
C ALA A 32 -6.14 5.62 -10.89
N ASN A 33 -5.31 4.87 -11.61
CA ASN A 33 -5.09 5.01 -13.05
C ASN A 33 -5.95 4.05 -13.88
N LEU A 34 -6.70 3.16 -13.24
CA LEU A 34 -7.53 2.18 -13.94
C LEU A 34 -8.90 2.77 -14.30
N PRO A 35 -9.54 2.25 -15.36
CA PRO A 35 -10.94 2.56 -15.64
C PRO A 35 -11.83 1.98 -14.54
N GLU A 36 -12.95 2.66 -14.26
CA GLU A 36 -14.01 2.13 -13.41
C GLU A 36 -14.63 0.88 -14.06
N GLY A 37 -15.05 -0.09 -13.25
CA GLY A 37 -15.71 -1.32 -13.72
C GLY A 37 -15.01 -2.60 -13.28
N PRO A 38 -15.33 -3.76 -13.89
CA PRO A 38 -14.85 -5.06 -13.44
C PRO A 38 -13.32 -5.15 -13.38
N PHE A 39 -12.80 -5.73 -12.30
CA PHE A 39 -11.38 -6.03 -12.14
C PHE A 39 -11.14 -7.53 -12.32
N THR A 40 -10.51 -7.90 -13.43
CA THR A 40 -10.28 -9.32 -13.78
C THR A 40 -9.18 -9.94 -12.93
N ILE A 41 -9.39 -11.18 -12.49
CA ILE A 41 -8.40 -12.10 -11.93
C ILE A 41 -7.89 -12.96 -13.08
N ASP A 42 -6.57 -13.08 -13.25
CA ASP A 42 -5.99 -13.74 -14.42
C ASP A 42 -6.22 -15.25 -14.41
N ASN A 43 -6.08 -15.85 -13.23
CA ASN A 43 -6.19 -17.29 -13.06
C ASN A 43 -6.55 -17.68 -11.63
N CYS A 44 -6.67 -18.99 -11.42
CA CYS A 44 -6.75 -19.56 -10.10
C CYS A 44 -5.83 -20.77 -9.96
N SER A 45 -5.45 -21.11 -8.73
CA SER A 45 -4.67 -22.32 -8.46
C SER A 45 -5.04 -22.95 -7.14
N THR A 46 -4.68 -24.22 -7.00
CA THR A 46 -4.92 -25.00 -5.79
C THR A 46 -3.86 -24.70 -4.73
N GLY A 47 -4.22 -24.91 -3.46
CA GLY A 47 -3.30 -24.81 -2.34
C GLY A 47 -3.00 -23.39 -1.85
N TRP A 48 -2.10 -23.32 -0.85
CA TRP A 48 -1.76 -22.10 -0.11
C TRP A 48 -0.41 -21.56 -0.57
N GLY A 49 -0.37 -20.70 -1.59
CA GLY A 49 0.86 -20.04 -2.02
C GLY A 49 0.80 -19.53 -3.45
N PRO A 50 1.90 -18.95 -3.94
CA PRO A 50 1.98 -18.47 -5.31
C PRO A 50 1.91 -19.66 -6.30
N GLY A 51 0.77 -19.81 -6.99
CA GLY A 51 0.60 -20.69 -8.15
C GLY A 51 0.48 -19.90 -9.46
N ASN A 52 0.60 -20.56 -10.61
CA ASN A 52 0.64 -19.92 -11.94
C ASN A 52 1.84 -18.99 -12.14
N VAL A 53 3.00 -19.38 -11.61
CA VAL A 53 4.25 -18.60 -11.63
C VAL A 53 4.75 -18.29 -13.04
N THR A 54 4.64 -19.24 -13.98
CA THR A 54 5.09 -19.04 -15.36
C THR A 54 4.34 -17.88 -16.01
N ASP A 55 3.02 -17.83 -15.86
CA ASP A 55 2.19 -16.75 -16.38
C ASP A 55 2.47 -15.43 -15.65
N ALA A 56 2.66 -15.49 -14.32
CA ALA A 56 3.02 -14.33 -13.53
C ALA A 56 4.36 -13.71 -13.97
N ARG A 57 5.36 -14.54 -14.32
CA ARG A 57 6.65 -14.09 -14.87
C ARG A 57 6.52 -13.44 -16.26
N ALA A 58 5.54 -13.87 -17.04
CA ALA A 58 5.28 -13.34 -18.38
C ALA A 58 4.45 -12.04 -18.36
N SER A 59 3.79 -11.71 -17.24
CA SER A 59 3.00 -10.48 -17.12
C SER A 59 3.88 -9.23 -17.09
N GLU A 60 3.56 -8.24 -17.92
CA GLU A 60 4.28 -6.98 -17.99
C GLU A 60 3.68 -5.86 -17.13
N ASN A 61 2.44 -6.02 -16.68
CA ASN A 61 1.69 -4.99 -15.95
C ASN A 61 1.18 -5.44 -14.58
N GLY A 62 1.36 -6.72 -14.21
CA GLY A 62 0.94 -7.31 -12.94
C GLY A 62 0.01 -8.50 -13.14
N TYR A 63 0.17 -9.52 -12.30
CA TYR A 63 -0.60 -10.77 -12.35
C TYR A 63 -1.36 -11.00 -11.04
N VAL A 64 -2.63 -11.35 -11.13
CA VAL A 64 -3.49 -11.59 -9.97
C VAL A 64 -4.08 -12.98 -10.05
N ASN A 65 -3.91 -13.75 -8.97
CA ASN A 65 -4.33 -15.14 -8.90
C ASN A 65 -5.27 -15.36 -7.71
N ALA A 66 -6.40 -16.02 -7.95
CA ALA A 66 -7.25 -16.52 -6.88
C ALA A 66 -6.68 -17.83 -6.34
N THR A 67 -6.52 -17.93 -5.02
CA THR A 67 -6.00 -19.15 -4.38
C THR A 67 -6.88 -19.57 -3.21
N GLY A 68 -6.84 -20.86 -2.87
CA GLY A 68 -7.72 -21.46 -1.85
C GLY A 68 -8.36 -22.76 -2.34
N GLY A 69 -8.84 -23.57 -1.40
CA GLY A 69 -9.35 -24.92 -1.67
C GLY A 69 -10.57 -24.96 -2.60
N ALA A 70 -11.32 -23.85 -2.70
CA ALA A 70 -12.53 -23.76 -3.49
C ALA A 70 -12.31 -23.49 -4.99
N PHE A 71 -11.11 -23.12 -5.42
CA PHE A 71 -10.80 -22.83 -6.82
C PHE A 71 -10.16 -24.04 -7.56
N TRP A 72 -10.40 -25.25 -7.04
CA TRP A 72 -9.68 -26.48 -7.40
C TRP A 72 -9.74 -26.87 -8.89
N THR A 73 -10.87 -26.61 -9.56
CA THR A 73 -11.16 -27.13 -10.90
C THR A 73 -11.05 -26.09 -12.01
N GLY A 74 -10.52 -24.89 -11.72
CA GLY A 74 -10.24 -23.85 -12.71
C GLY A 74 -11.27 -22.71 -12.77
N LYS A 75 -11.05 -21.79 -13.71
CA LYS A 75 -11.82 -20.53 -13.85
C LYS A 75 -13.28 -20.72 -14.26
N ASP A 76 -13.62 -21.86 -14.84
CA ASP A 76 -14.98 -22.10 -15.35
C ASP A 76 -15.98 -22.49 -14.27
N THR A 77 -15.51 -22.65 -13.02
CA THR A 77 -16.36 -22.96 -11.87
C THR A 77 -17.24 -21.80 -11.46
N ASP A 78 -18.43 -22.11 -10.94
CA ASP A 78 -19.31 -21.11 -10.35
C ASP A 78 -18.63 -20.41 -9.17
N ALA A 79 -17.84 -21.12 -8.36
CA ALA A 79 -17.07 -20.53 -7.27
C ALA A 79 -16.11 -19.43 -7.76
N PHE A 80 -15.33 -19.68 -8.81
CA PHE A 80 -14.45 -18.66 -9.37
C PHE A 80 -15.24 -17.51 -10.01
N LYS A 81 -16.28 -17.81 -10.81
CA LYS A 81 -17.11 -16.79 -11.47
C LYS A 81 -17.81 -15.87 -10.47
N ASN A 82 -18.35 -16.45 -9.39
CA ASN A 82 -18.97 -15.73 -8.29
C ASN A 82 -17.96 -14.83 -7.57
N PHE A 83 -16.78 -15.36 -7.22
CA PHE A 83 -15.73 -14.56 -6.62
C PHE A 83 -15.21 -13.45 -7.55
N GLN A 84 -14.99 -13.75 -8.83
CA GLN A 84 -14.60 -12.78 -9.85
C GLN A 84 -15.62 -11.64 -9.99
N SER A 85 -16.91 -11.95 -9.93
CA SER A 85 -17.98 -10.96 -10.15
C SER A 85 -18.02 -9.85 -9.10
N GLY A 86 -17.49 -10.08 -7.89
CA GLY A 86 -17.44 -9.08 -6.83
C GLY A 86 -16.34 -8.04 -7.00
N TRP A 87 -15.30 -8.33 -7.79
CA TRP A 87 -14.12 -7.48 -7.94
C TRP A 87 -14.31 -6.39 -9.00
N GLN A 88 -14.09 -5.14 -8.59
CA GLN A 88 -14.23 -3.98 -9.47
C GLN A 88 -13.32 -2.83 -9.04
N ILE A 89 -12.98 -1.96 -9.98
CA ILE A 89 -12.50 -0.62 -9.68
C ILE A 89 -13.72 0.26 -9.46
N LEU A 90 -13.81 0.82 -8.27
CA LEU A 90 -14.89 1.71 -7.85
C LEU A 90 -14.36 3.14 -7.74
N ASP A 91 -15.06 4.10 -8.34
CA ASP A 91 -14.71 5.51 -8.21
C ASP A 91 -15.43 6.14 -7.00
N LEU A 92 -14.65 6.48 -5.98
CA LEU A 92 -15.10 7.12 -4.76
C LEU A 92 -14.52 8.55 -4.64
N THR A 93 -14.35 9.23 -5.78
CA THR A 93 -13.79 10.61 -5.81
C THR A 93 -14.71 11.61 -5.11
N GLU A 94 -16.02 11.49 -5.26
CA GLU A 94 -17.03 12.35 -4.60
C GLU A 94 -17.01 12.20 -3.07
N GLU A 95 -16.57 11.04 -2.58
CA GLU A 95 -16.35 10.79 -1.16
C GLU A 95 -14.96 11.27 -0.70
N GLY A 96 -14.14 11.85 -1.57
CA GLY A 96 -12.79 12.31 -1.25
C GLY A 96 -11.71 11.22 -1.20
N ILE A 97 -12.01 10.01 -1.70
CA ILE A 97 -11.12 8.83 -1.62
C ILE A 97 -10.44 8.57 -2.96
N GLY A 98 -11.12 8.84 -4.07
CA GLY A 98 -10.71 8.48 -5.43
C GLY A 98 -10.97 7.01 -5.75
N LYS A 99 -10.34 6.49 -6.81
CA LYS A 99 -10.55 5.09 -7.22
C LYS A 99 -9.86 4.10 -6.29
N VAL A 100 -10.54 2.98 -6.07
CA VAL A 100 -10.13 1.85 -5.22
C VAL A 100 -10.44 0.51 -5.89
N LEU A 101 -9.69 -0.54 -5.56
CA LEU A 101 -10.13 -1.91 -5.82
C LEU A 101 -11.15 -2.31 -4.75
N CYS A 102 -12.32 -2.77 -5.17
CA CYS A 102 -13.42 -3.15 -4.31
C CYS A 102 -13.81 -4.61 -4.54
N PHE A 103 -14.04 -5.34 -3.46
CA PHE A 103 -14.91 -6.52 -3.46
C PHE A 103 -16.17 -6.20 -2.66
N LYS A 104 -17.34 -6.43 -3.24
CA LYS A 104 -18.63 -6.31 -2.55
C LYS A 104 -19.34 -7.67 -2.54
N GLY A 105 -19.58 -8.23 -1.36
CA GLY A 105 -20.22 -9.53 -1.19
C GLY A 105 -21.67 -9.57 -1.66
N SER A 106 -22.19 -10.77 -1.93
CA SER A 106 -23.54 -10.96 -2.48
C SER A 106 -24.62 -10.51 -1.49
N GLY A 107 -24.37 -10.70 -0.19
CA GLY A 107 -25.22 -10.29 0.92
C GLY A 107 -24.85 -8.94 1.55
N CYS A 108 -23.93 -8.18 0.97
CA CYS A 108 -23.53 -6.86 1.48
C CYS A 108 -24.72 -5.88 1.42
N SER A 109 -25.01 -5.19 2.52
CA SER A 109 -26.08 -4.19 2.60
C SER A 109 -25.68 -2.91 1.88
N ASP A 110 -26.62 -2.30 1.17
CA ASP A 110 -26.38 -1.00 0.53
C ASP A 110 -26.32 0.14 1.56
N ASP A 111 -26.75 -0.10 2.81
CA ASP A 111 -26.60 0.85 3.91
C ASP A 111 -25.14 1.05 4.34
N ILE A 112 -24.28 0.03 4.17
CA ILE A 112 -22.85 0.11 4.53
C ILE A 112 -21.96 0.51 3.33
N LEU A 113 -22.38 0.15 2.11
CA LEU A 113 -21.72 0.53 0.87
C LEU A 113 -22.73 0.56 -0.28
N ALA A 114 -23.31 1.73 -0.54
CA ALA A 114 -24.34 1.88 -1.58
C ALA A 114 -23.79 1.67 -3.01
N LYS A 115 -22.57 2.14 -3.29
CA LYS A 115 -21.94 2.05 -4.62
C LYS A 115 -21.39 0.64 -4.90
N GLY A 116 -21.18 0.32 -6.19
CA GLY A 116 -20.55 -0.91 -6.64
C GLY A 116 -21.49 -2.12 -6.81
N THR A 117 -21.09 -3.04 -7.69
CA THR A 117 -21.79 -4.28 -8.04
C THR A 117 -21.53 -5.38 -7.02
N LYS A 118 -22.58 -6.04 -6.52
CA LYS A 118 -22.45 -7.19 -5.61
C LYS A 118 -21.96 -8.43 -6.37
N ALA A 119 -21.17 -9.26 -5.71
CA ALA A 119 -20.85 -10.60 -6.19
C ALA A 119 -22.13 -11.41 -6.43
N THR A 120 -22.06 -12.33 -7.38
CA THR A 120 -23.15 -13.28 -7.69
C THR A 120 -22.99 -14.58 -6.91
N GLY A 121 -24.09 -15.28 -6.69
CA GLY A 121 -24.09 -16.65 -6.17
C GLY A 121 -23.56 -16.81 -4.75
N THR A 122 -23.20 -18.04 -4.39
CA THR A 122 -22.79 -18.37 -3.03
C THR A 122 -21.34 -17.99 -2.76
N ASN A 123 -21.12 -17.54 -1.52
CA ASN A 123 -19.82 -17.34 -0.92
C ASN A 123 -18.82 -18.50 -1.15
N VAL A 124 -17.57 -18.13 -1.39
CA VAL A 124 -16.41 -19.03 -1.46
C VAL A 124 -15.72 -19.10 -0.10
N PRO A 125 -15.57 -20.29 0.53
CA PRO A 125 -14.89 -20.40 1.82
C PRO A 125 -13.39 -20.12 1.71
N TRP A 126 -12.89 -19.28 2.61
CA TRP A 126 -11.47 -18.93 2.77
C TRP A 126 -10.75 -18.51 1.46
N PRO A 127 -11.28 -17.54 0.70
CA PRO A 127 -10.64 -17.13 -0.53
C PRO A 127 -9.38 -16.31 -0.24
N GLN A 128 -8.47 -16.31 -1.19
CA GLN A 128 -7.28 -15.47 -1.17
C GLN A 128 -7.08 -14.83 -2.53
N LEU A 129 -6.65 -13.57 -2.53
CA LEU A 129 -6.24 -12.87 -3.73
C LEU A 129 -4.74 -12.57 -3.66
N ALA A 130 -3.98 -13.18 -4.58
CA ALA A 130 -2.54 -13.06 -4.65
C ALA A 130 -2.11 -12.07 -5.74
N PHE A 131 -1.40 -11.03 -5.36
CA PHE A 131 -0.83 -10.00 -6.25
C PHE A 131 0.66 -10.25 -6.43
N TYR A 132 1.10 -10.48 -7.66
CA TYR A 132 2.49 -10.77 -7.97
C TYR A 132 3.34 -9.53 -8.19
N SER A 133 4.57 -9.58 -7.72
CA SER A 133 5.56 -8.54 -8.01
C SER A 133 5.98 -8.53 -9.48
N ASP A 134 6.50 -7.40 -9.94
CA ASP A 134 7.15 -7.33 -11.25
C ASP A 134 8.51 -8.04 -11.17
N PRO A 135 8.71 -9.15 -11.89
CA PRO A 135 9.96 -9.90 -11.82
C PRO A 135 11.17 -9.12 -12.35
N LYS A 136 10.98 -8.16 -13.27
CA LYS A 136 12.07 -7.38 -13.86
C LYS A 136 12.57 -6.31 -12.88
N ASN A 137 11.66 -5.72 -12.11
CA ASN A 137 11.94 -4.61 -11.20
C ASN A 137 12.11 -5.03 -9.72
N THR A 138 11.81 -6.28 -9.38
CA THR A 138 12.00 -6.81 -8.02
C THR A 138 13.49 -7.06 -7.74
N PRO A 139 14.09 -6.37 -6.77
CA PRO A 139 15.50 -6.60 -6.44
C PRO A 139 15.71 -7.91 -5.68
N THR A 140 16.80 -8.59 -6.02
CA THR A 140 17.27 -9.82 -5.35
C THR A 140 18.76 -9.69 -5.05
N ALA A 141 19.30 -10.61 -4.24
CA ALA A 141 20.75 -10.73 -4.08
C ALA A 141 21.41 -11.03 -5.44
N SER A 142 22.61 -10.51 -5.68
CA SER A 142 23.36 -10.63 -6.94
C SER A 142 23.86 -12.06 -7.24
N GLY A 143 23.58 -13.04 -6.37
CA GLY A 143 24.06 -14.42 -6.49
C GLY A 143 25.54 -14.61 -6.08
N GLU A 144 26.25 -13.51 -5.81
CA GLU A 144 27.61 -13.53 -5.26
C GLU A 144 27.60 -13.96 -3.79
N GLU A 145 28.68 -14.63 -3.37
CA GLU A 145 28.83 -15.10 -1.99
C GLU A 145 28.83 -13.90 -1.03
N GLY A 146 27.90 -13.90 -0.07
CA GLY A 146 27.72 -12.81 0.91
C GLY A 146 26.81 -11.67 0.44
N ALA A 147 26.27 -11.70 -0.78
CA ALA A 147 25.31 -10.70 -1.24
C ALA A 147 23.96 -10.82 -0.51
N VAL A 148 23.46 -9.69 -0.01
CA VAL A 148 22.17 -9.60 0.68
C VAL A 148 21.19 -8.81 -0.18
N ALA A 149 20.00 -9.36 -0.40
CA ALA A 149 18.95 -8.65 -1.13
C ALA A 149 18.53 -7.39 -0.33
N PRO A 150 18.24 -6.26 -0.99
CA PRO A 150 17.70 -5.10 -0.27
C PRO A 150 16.31 -5.43 0.29
N PHE A 151 15.92 -4.73 1.35
CA PHE A 151 14.54 -4.81 1.83
C PHE A 151 13.58 -4.14 0.85
N ILE A 152 12.39 -4.70 0.76
CA ILE A 152 11.24 -4.15 0.07
C ILE A 152 10.18 -3.88 1.14
N ARG A 153 9.65 -2.65 1.17
CA ARG A 153 8.48 -2.31 1.97
C ARG A 153 7.22 -2.58 1.18
N LEU A 154 6.38 -3.46 1.70
CA LEU A 154 4.99 -3.56 1.27
C LEU A 154 4.17 -2.55 2.08
N SER A 155 3.36 -1.75 1.40
CA SER A 155 2.37 -0.85 2.02
C SER A 155 0.99 -1.15 1.42
N ILE A 156 0.01 -1.43 2.27
CA ILE A 156 -1.39 -1.65 1.85
C ILE A 156 -2.29 -0.73 2.64
N THR A 157 -3.11 0.06 1.94
CA THR A 157 -4.15 0.89 2.55
C THR A 157 -5.52 0.32 2.19
N TYR A 158 -6.31 -0.02 3.20
CA TYR A 158 -7.58 -0.73 3.02
C TYR A 158 -8.63 -0.31 4.05
N LYS A 159 -9.87 -0.70 3.76
CA LYS A 159 -11.03 -0.64 4.66
C LYS A 159 -11.82 -1.92 4.49
N ALA A 160 -12.23 -2.54 5.59
CA ALA A 160 -13.10 -3.71 5.57
C ALA A 160 -14.39 -3.41 6.33
N MET A 161 -15.52 -3.82 5.75
CA MET A 161 -16.86 -3.51 6.22
C MET A 161 -17.71 -4.77 6.27
N GLU A 162 -18.64 -4.85 7.23
CA GLU A 162 -19.55 -5.97 7.44
C GLU A 162 -20.94 -5.44 7.80
N ASN A 163 -22.01 -6.16 7.46
CA ASN A 163 -23.36 -5.75 7.83
C ASN A 163 -23.56 -5.66 9.35
N GLU A 164 -22.85 -6.51 10.10
CA GLU A 164 -22.91 -6.58 11.56
C GLU A 164 -21.51 -6.35 12.14
N LEU A 165 -21.40 -5.45 13.11
CA LEU A 165 -20.14 -5.14 13.78
C LEU A 165 -19.53 -6.40 14.40
N SER A 166 -18.22 -6.56 14.24
CA SER A 166 -17.49 -7.67 14.82
C SER A 166 -16.19 -7.19 15.46
N ASP A 167 -16.10 -7.35 16.78
CA ASP A 167 -14.90 -7.01 17.55
C ASP A 167 -13.81 -8.09 17.49
N THR A 168 -14.11 -9.23 16.87
CA THR A 168 -13.25 -10.42 16.88
C THR A 168 -12.92 -10.96 15.48
N GLY A 169 -13.43 -10.34 14.41
CA GLY A 169 -13.09 -10.79 13.07
C GLY A 169 -13.43 -9.78 11.97
N SER A 170 -12.92 -10.06 10.78
CA SER A 170 -13.04 -9.20 9.60
C SER A 170 -13.07 -10.03 8.32
N PRO A 171 -13.61 -9.47 7.22
CA PRO A 171 -13.44 -10.03 5.89
C PRO A 171 -11.98 -10.31 5.52
N ILE A 172 -11.02 -9.56 6.08
CA ILE A 172 -9.57 -9.81 5.94
C ILE A 172 -9.07 -10.54 7.19
N THR A 173 -8.31 -11.62 6.98
CA THR A 173 -7.78 -12.47 8.06
C THR A 173 -6.26 -12.49 8.12
N ALA A 174 -5.57 -12.19 7.02
CA ALA A 174 -4.12 -12.02 7.00
C ALA A 174 -3.65 -11.30 5.73
N LEU A 175 -2.53 -10.60 5.85
CA LEU A 175 -1.71 -10.13 4.73
C LEU A 175 -0.41 -10.93 4.77
N GLU A 176 -0.09 -11.68 3.73
CA GLU A 176 1.05 -12.60 3.71
C GLU A 176 1.89 -12.40 2.46
N VAL A 177 3.21 -12.23 2.63
CA VAL A 177 4.16 -12.23 1.52
C VAL A 177 4.82 -13.59 1.42
N LYS A 178 4.73 -14.20 0.23
CA LYS A 178 5.37 -15.47 -0.10
C LYS A 178 6.32 -15.33 -1.27
N ALA A 179 7.51 -15.90 -1.14
CA ALA A 179 8.38 -16.13 -2.28
C ALA A 179 7.91 -17.36 -3.06
N VAL A 180 8.23 -17.41 -4.35
CA VAL A 180 7.92 -18.55 -5.21
C VAL A 180 8.77 -19.77 -4.87
N GLU A 181 10.10 -19.61 -4.82
CA GLU A 181 11.03 -20.70 -4.53
C GLU A 181 12.09 -20.31 -3.48
N PRO A 182 12.16 -21.02 -2.34
CA PRO A 182 11.15 -21.97 -1.87
C PRO A 182 9.81 -21.26 -1.59
N ASN A 183 8.69 -22.00 -1.66
CA ASN A 183 7.36 -21.49 -1.27
C ASN A 183 7.36 -21.23 0.25
N GLU A 184 7.81 -20.04 0.62
CA GLU A 184 8.11 -19.65 1.99
C GLU A 184 7.48 -18.31 2.33
N VAL A 185 6.87 -18.22 3.52
CA VAL A 185 6.39 -16.97 4.09
C VAL A 185 7.58 -16.08 4.46
N LYS A 186 7.77 -15.01 3.70
CA LYS A 186 8.83 -14.03 3.93
C LYS A 186 8.46 -13.02 5.01
N ASN A 187 7.19 -12.63 5.09
CA ASN A 187 6.64 -11.88 6.22
C ASN A 187 5.11 -11.96 6.20
N SER A 188 4.44 -11.72 7.33
CA SER A 188 2.99 -11.69 7.40
C SER A 188 2.49 -10.77 8.51
N TYR A 189 1.33 -10.16 8.28
CA TYR A 189 0.57 -9.44 9.28
C TYR A 189 -0.77 -10.13 9.51
N GLY A 190 -1.05 -10.49 10.77
CA GLY A 190 -2.23 -11.26 11.18
C GLY A 190 -3.31 -10.44 11.89
N GLY A 191 -3.18 -9.11 11.97
CA GLY A 191 -4.14 -8.23 12.64
C GLY A 191 -3.59 -7.56 13.91
N PRO A 192 -4.43 -6.79 14.63
CA PRO A 192 -5.88 -6.87 14.65
C PRO A 192 -6.55 -6.28 13.39
N PHE A 193 -7.38 -7.08 12.72
CA PHE A 193 -8.24 -6.63 11.61
C PHE A 193 -9.63 -6.29 12.15
N ASN A 194 -9.77 -5.30 13.04
CA ASN A 194 -11.07 -5.02 13.64
C ASN A 194 -11.92 -4.16 12.69
N THR A 195 -13.14 -4.61 12.34
CA THR A 195 -14.04 -3.83 11.49
C THR A 195 -14.65 -2.65 12.24
N SER A 196 -14.73 -2.68 13.57
CA SER A 196 -15.27 -1.58 14.37
C SER A 196 -14.60 -0.23 14.11
N ASP A 197 -13.27 -0.19 13.98
CA ASP A 197 -12.52 1.04 13.65
C ASP A 197 -12.60 1.44 12.16
N MET A 198 -13.12 0.55 11.30
CA MET A 198 -13.18 0.72 9.84
C MET A 198 -14.59 0.92 9.30
N MET A 199 -15.62 0.74 10.12
CA MET A 199 -17.01 0.75 9.68
C MET A 199 -17.52 2.17 9.42
N VAL A 200 -18.46 2.27 8.48
CA VAL A 200 -19.12 3.53 8.08
C VAL A 200 -20.31 3.83 9.01
N LYS A 201 -20.69 2.89 9.88
CA LYS A 201 -21.85 3.01 10.77
C LYS A 201 -21.61 2.29 12.09
N ASP A 202 -21.84 2.97 13.20
CA ASP A 202 -22.06 2.35 14.50
C ASP A 202 -23.51 1.84 14.55
N MET A 203 -23.70 0.52 14.67
CA MET A 203 -25.02 -0.11 14.66
C MET A 203 -25.78 0.02 16.00
N ALA A 204 -25.12 0.46 17.07
CA ALA A 204 -25.72 0.68 18.38
C ALA A 204 -26.17 2.14 18.57
N THR A 205 -25.43 3.10 18.02
CA THR A 205 -25.76 4.54 18.10
C THR A 205 -26.38 5.11 16.82
N GLU A 206 -26.33 4.36 15.71
CA GLU A 206 -26.68 4.79 14.35
C GLU A 206 -25.82 5.95 13.81
N GLU A 207 -24.74 6.33 14.50
CA GLU A 207 -23.82 7.36 14.01
C GLU A 207 -23.04 6.86 12.80
N MET A 208 -23.03 7.68 11.73
CA MET A 208 -22.36 7.38 10.48
C MET A 208 -20.97 8.01 10.48
N PHE A 209 -19.93 7.21 10.26
CA PHE A 209 -18.66 7.72 9.76
C PHE A 209 -18.79 7.98 8.27
N GLU A 210 -18.07 8.96 7.75
CA GLU A 210 -17.99 9.13 6.31
C GLU A 210 -17.18 7.98 5.67
N LEU A 211 -17.45 7.64 4.41
CA LEU A 211 -16.75 6.53 3.74
C LEU A 211 -15.22 6.75 3.66
N ASN A 212 -14.80 8.02 3.73
CA ASN A 212 -13.40 8.45 3.72
C ASN A 212 -12.68 8.30 5.07
N GLU A 213 -13.39 8.01 6.16
CA GLU A 213 -12.85 7.83 7.51
C GLU A 213 -12.55 6.36 7.81
N GLY A 214 -11.85 6.09 8.92
CA GLY A 214 -11.66 4.72 9.43
C GLY A 214 -10.73 3.83 8.59
N TRP A 215 -10.00 4.38 7.61
CA TRP A 215 -9.09 3.57 6.79
C TRP A 215 -7.88 3.10 7.61
N GLN A 216 -7.33 1.95 7.22
CA GLN A 216 -6.12 1.40 7.83
C GLN A 216 -5.01 1.29 6.80
N LYS A 217 -3.77 1.54 7.25
CA LYS A 217 -2.57 1.31 6.46
C LYS A 217 -1.62 0.41 7.23
N VAL A 218 -1.16 -0.63 6.57
CA VAL A 218 -0.20 -1.58 7.12
C VAL A 218 1.05 -1.57 6.25
N GLU A 219 2.22 -1.43 6.89
CA GLU A 219 3.51 -1.55 6.23
C GLU A 219 4.41 -2.56 6.92
N TYR A 220 5.06 -3.41 6.13
CA TYR A 220 6.07 -4.33 6.62
C TYR A 220 7.14 -4.60 5.57
N ASP A 221 8.35 -4.89 6.05
CA ASP A 221 9.53 -5.07 5.23
C ASP A 221 9.84 -6.57 5.06
N PHE A 222 10.37 -6.94 3.91
CA PHE A 222 10.83 -8.30 3.64
C PHE A 222 11.96 -8.30 2.62
N GLN A 223 12.66 -9.44 2.55
CA GLN A 223 13.67 -9.71 1.53
C GLN A 223 13.25 -10.95 0.74
N ILE A 224 13.42 -10.89 -0.57
CA ILE A 224 13.20 -12.06 -1.43
C ILE A 224 14.33 -13.07 -1.32
N GLY A 225 15.56 -12.58 -1.08
CA GLY A 225 16.75 -13.41 -1.07
C GLY A 225 17.28 -13.58 -2.49
N THR A 226 17.30 -14.81 -3.00
CA THR A 226 17.87 -15.17 -4.30
C THR A 226 16.90 -14.91 -5.47
N PRO A 227 17.40 -14.87 -6.72
CA PRO A 227 16.57 -14.76 -7.93
C PRO A 227 15.44 -15.80 -8.05
N THR A 228 15.60 -16.98 -7.44
CA THR A 228 14.57 -18.04 -7.44
C THR A 228 13.30 -17.63 -6.70
N GLY A 229 13.41 -16.78 -5.67
CA GLY A 229 12.27 -16.29 -4.89
C GLY A 229 11.39 -15.28 -5.63
N ASN A 230 11.82 -14.81 -6.82
CA ASN A 230 11.16 -13.80 -7.64
C ASN A 230 10.41 -14.45 -8.83
N PRO A 231 9.14 -14.09 -9.13
CA PRO A 231 8.30 -13.11 -8.45
C PRO A 231 7.87 -13.58 -7.07
N PHE A 232 7.53 -12.65 -6.20
CA PHE A 232 6.83 -12.94 -4.96
C PHE A 232 5.35 -12.60 -5.10
N ALA A 233 4.54 -13.11 -4.20
CA ALA A 233 3.12 -12.78 -4.14
C ALA A 233 2.74 -12.23 -2.76
N ILE A 234 1.87 -11.23 -2.78
CA ILE A 234 1.17 -10.71 -1.62
C ILE A 234 -0.22 -11.32 -1.65
N SER A 235 -0.52 -12.18 -0.68
CA SER A 235 -1.84 -12.76 -0.51
C SER A 235 -2.63 -11.96 0.52
N ILE A 236 -3.77 -11.43 0.08
CA ILE A 236 -4.82 -10.97 0.98
C ILE A 236 -5.70 -12.18 1.27
N LYS A 237 -5.63 -12.70 2.49
CA LYS A 237 -6.45 -13.84 2.94
C LYS A 237 -7.74 -13.33 3.54
N MET A 238 -8.84 -13.99 3.19
CA MET A 238 -10.17 -13.52 3.51
C MET A 238 -10.99 -14.59 4.22
N ASP A 239 -11.90 -14.16 5.09
CA ASP A 239 -13.00 -14.99 5.59
C ASP A 239 -14.18 -14.81 4.64
N GLY A 240 -14.48 -15.86 3.87
CA GLY A 240 -15.58 -15.80 2.91
C GLY A 240 -16.91 -15.46 3.56
N ALA A 241 -17.23 -16.01 4.72
CA ALA A 241 -18.54 -15.83 5.36
C ALA A 241 -18.78 -14.38 5.77
N LYS A 242 -17.73 -13.73 6.26
CA LYS A 242 -17.74 -12.29 6.57
C LYS A 242 -17.73 -11.45 5.31
N LEU A 243 -16.92 -11.83 4.32
CA LEU A 243 -16.81 -11.15 3.03
C LEU A 243 -18.13 -11.14 2.25
N ASP A 244 -18.92 -12.22 2.32
CA ASP A 244 -20.22 -12.33 1.66
C ASP A 244 -21.23 -11.30 2.18
N LYS A 245 -21.21 -11.03 3.48
CA LYS A 245 -22.04 -10.03 4.16
C LYS A 245 -21.31 -8.70 4.35
N GLY A 246 -20.32 -8.42 3.50
CA GLY A 246 -19.43 -7.29 3.69
C GLY A 246 -18.77 -6.81 2.41
N ALA A 247 -17.78 -5.97 2.58
CA ALA A 247 -16.96 -5.45 1.49
C ALA A 247 -15.52 -5.20 1.94
N ILE A 248 -14.60 -5.29 0.99
CA ILE A 248 -13.22 -4.86 1.13
C ILE A 248 -12.97 -3.76 0.11
N LEU A 249 -12.41 -2.65 0.57
CA LEU A 249 -11.88 -1.59 -0.29
C LEU A 249 -10.36 -1.52 -0.10
N ILE A 250 -9.62 -1.49 -1.21
CA ILE A 250 -8.16 -1.39 -1.22
C ILE A 250 -7.82 -0.13 -2.02
N LYS A 251 -7.32 0.88 -1.30
CA LYS A 251 -6.94 2.15 -1.90
C LYS A 251 -5.62 2.02 -2.66
N GLU A 252 -4.66 1.31 -2.09
CA GLU A 252 -3.36 1.09 -2.71
C GLU A 252 -2.66 -0.15 -2.17
N ILE A 253 -1.87 -0.78 -3.05
CA ILE A 253 -0.83 -1.76 -2.73
C ILE A 253 0.45 -1.19 -3.33
N LYS A 254 1.50 -1.00 -2.51
CA LYS A 254 2.77 -0.44 -2.95
C LYS A 254 3.95 -1.31 -2.56
N PHE A 255 4.92 -1.43 -3.46
CA PHE A 255 6.21 -2.06 -3.25
C PHE A 255 7.30 -0.99 -3.37
N LEU A 256 7.91 -0.63 -2.25
CA LEU A 256 8.91 0.44 -2.18
C LEU A 256 10.28 -0.15 -1.84
N THR A 257 11.31 0.20 -2.60
CA THR A 257 12.67 -0.34 -2.39
C THR A 257 13.76 0.67 -2.75
N PRO A 258 14.91 0.70 -2.06
CA PRO A 258 15.20 -0.07 -0.85
C PRO A 258 14.49 0.52 0.38
N SER A 259 14.06 -0.33 1.31
CA SER A 259 13.75 0.09 2.68
C SER A 259 14.89 -0.25 3.64
N ASP A 260 14.83 0.33 4.83
CA ASP A 260 15.81 0.15 5.92
C ASP A 260 15.58 -1.12 6.75
N GLY A 261 14.50 -1.85 6.49
CA GLY A 261 14.17 -3.09 7.19
C GLY A 261 13.61 -2.88 8.60
N THR A 262 13.17 -1.67 8.96
CA THR A 262 12.60 -1.37 10.28
C THR A 262 11.44 -2.30 10.65
N TYR A 263 10.67 -2.75 9.67
CA TYR A 263 9.47 -3.59 9.87
C TYR A 263 9.68 -5.02 9.33
N ALA A 264 10.91 -5.54 9.41
CA ALA A 264 11.25 -6.88 8.93
C ALA A 264 10.53 -8.00 9.71
N LYS A 265 10.58 -9.24 9.20
CA LYS A 265 9.98 -10.42 9.86
C LYS A 265 10.46 -10.53 11.31
N GLY A 266 9.51 -10.67 12.23
CA GLY A 266 9.78 -10.73 13.68
C GLY A 266 9.83 -9.35 14.36
N GLN A 267 9.81 -8.25 13.59
CA GLN A 267 9.56 -6.90 14.09
C GLN A 267 8.07 -6.54 13.94
N PRO A 268 7.54 -5.62 14.76
CA PRO A 268 6.20 -5.10 14.58
C PRO A 268 6.04 -4.44 13.21
N ALA A 269 4.93 -4.73 12.53
CA ALA A 269 4.52 -3.96 11.35
C ALA A 269 4.19 -2.51 11.75
N ASN A 270 4.35 -1.57 10.82
CA ASN A 270 3.80 -0.24 10.97
C ASN A 270 2.30 -0.30 10.69
N VAL A 271 1.48 0.12 11.64
CA VAL A 271 0.03 0.11 11.49
C VAL A 271 -0.50 1.49 11.83
N GLN A 272 -1.13 2.12 10.84
CA GLN A 272 -1.87 3.37 11.01
C GLN A 272 -3.35 3.05 10.92
N THR A 273 -4.13 3.52 11.89
CA THR A 273 -5.57 3.30 11.96
C THR A 273 -6.31 4.63 11.92
N LYS A 274 -7.61 4.59 11.66
CA LYS A 274 -8.50 5.77 11.68
C LYS A 274 -8.07 6.86 10.69
N LEU A 275 -7.46 6.44 9.57
CA LEU A 275 -7.07 7.35 8.49
C LEU A 275 -8.32 7.95 7.86
N THR A 276 -8.23 9.24 7.55
CA THR A 276 -9.31 10.02 6.92
C THR A 276 -8.80 10.65 5.64
N PHE A 277 -9.51 10.44 4.54
CA PHE A 277 -9.27 11.14 3.28
C PHE A 277 -10.17 12.38 3.16
N LYS A 278 -9.71 13.41 2.45
CA LYS A 278 -10.52 14.62 2.17
C LYS A 278 -10.41 14.96 0.69
N GLU A 279 -11.49 15.51 0.11
CA GLU A 279 -11.51 15.94 -1.29
C GLU A 279 -10.31 16.82 -1.65
N GLY A 280 -9.71 16.56 -2.81
CA GLY A 280 -8.76 17.48 -3.44
C GLY A 280 -7.27 17.31 -3.12
N GLY A 281 -6.82 16.21 -2.53
CA GLY A 281 -5.39 15.97 -2.27
C GLY A 281 -4.89 14.61 -2.75
N SER A 282 -4.05 14.56 -3.78
CA SER A 282 -3.26 13.37 -4.16
C SER A 282 -2.15 13.02 -3.15
N GLY A 283 -2.31 13.42 -1.89
CA GLY A 283 -1.30 13.29 -0.85
C GLY A 283 -1.97 13.05 0.49
N ILE A 284 -1.57 11.96 1.14
CA ILE A 284 -1.88 11.67 2.55
C ILE A 284 -1.53 12.91 3.38
N ASN A 285 -2.48 13.34 4.22
CA ASN A 285 -2.22 14.28 5.31
C ASN A 285 -1.55 13.48 6.42
N ASP A 286 -0.24 13.62 6.57
CA ASP A 286 0.46 13.11 7.75
C ASP A 286 0.19 14.06 8.93
N GLU A 287 0.13 13.52 10.15
CA GLU A 287 0.14 14.32 11.38
C GLU A 287 1.33 15.28 11.36
N ILE A 288 1.11 16.51 11.85
CA ILE A 288 2.20 17.48 12.05
C ILE A 288 3.17 16.85 13.05
N VAL A 289 4.30 16.35 12.56
CA VAL A 289 5.37 15.82 13.41
C VAL A 289 5.83 16.93 14.34
N GLU A 290 5.88 16.63 15.64
CA GLU A 290 6.32 17.56 16.67
C GLU A 290 7.70 18.13 16.32
N GLY A 291 7.76 19.46 16.11
CA GLY A 291 8.98 20.17 15.69
C GLY A 291 8.74 21.41 14.84
N ASN A 292 7.53 21.61 14.27
CA ASN A 292 7.11 22.83 13.54
C ASN A 292 8.05 23.24 12.37
N THR A 293 8.86 22.32 11.84
CA THR A 293 9.72 22.58 10.69
C THR A 293 9.05 22.09 9.42
N ILE A 294 9.04 22.94 8.39
CA ILE A 294 8.51 22.60 7.07
C ILE A 294 9.28 21.41 6.48
N GLN A 295 8.56 20.51 5.80
CA GLN A 295 9.17 19.40 5.09
C GLN A 295 8.99 19.60 3.60
N CYS A 296 10.03 19.33 2.81
CA CYS A 296 10.01 19.52 1.36
C CYS A 296 10.37 18.22 0.66
N ARG A 297 9.57 17.82 -0.33
CA ARG A 297 9.82 16.65 -1.19
C ARG A 297 9.67 17.05 -2.65
N VAL A 298 10.55 16.59 -3.52
CA VAL A 298 10.44 16.78 -4.97
C VAL A 298 10.17 15.43 -5.62
N LEU A 299 9.13 15.35 -6.44
CA LEU A 299 8.79 14.18 -7.26
C LEU A 299 8.25 14.67 -8.60
N ASP A 300 8.73 14.12 -9.72
CA ASP A 300 8.25 14.42 -11.08
C ASP A 300 8.17 15.92 -11.42
N ASN A 301 9.21 16.68 -11.04
CA ASN A 301 9.28 18.15 -11.17
C ASN A 301 8.22 18.92 -10.36
N VAL A 302 7.62 18.30 -9.35
CA VAL A 302 6.69 18.95 -8.43
C VAL A 302 7.32 18.96 -7.04
N LEU A 303 7.44 20.17 -6.49
CA LEU A 303 7.75 20.37 -5.08
C LEU A 303 6.47 20.20 -4.28
N SER A 304 6.53 19.41 -3.22
CA SER A 304 5.55 19.35 -2.15
C SER A 304 6.18 19.93 -0.88
N VAL A 305 5.50 20.89 -0.25
CA VAL A 305 5.87 21.50 1.03
C VAL A 305 4.80 21.15 2.05
N SER A 306 5.14 20.50 3.16
CA SER A 306 4.23 20.13 4.25
C SER A 306 4.62 20.78 5.57
N ASN A 307 3.75 20.63 6.59
CA ASN A 307 3.80 21.33 7.88
C ASN A 307 3.63 22.85 7.76
N LEU A 308 2.74 23.28 6.87
CA LEU A 308 2.36 24.68 6.68
C LEU A 308 1.18 25.07 7.58
N LYS A 309 1.05 26.36 7.87
CA LYS A 309 -0.18 26.96 8.42
C LYS A 309 -0.87 27.75 7.32
N THR A 310 -2.20 27.77 7.30
CA THR A 310 -2.94 28.64 6.38
C THR A 310 -2.51 30.09 6.57
N GLY A 311 -2.14 30.76 5.47
CA GLY A 311 -1.56 32.09 5.46
C GLY A 311 -0.03 32.12 5.40
N ASP A 312 0.66 30.99 5.59
CA ASP A 312 2.11 30.93 5.45
C ASP A 312 2.53 31.22 4.02
N LYS A 313 3.46 32.16 3.84
CA LYS A 313 4.00 32.49 2.52
C LYS A 313 5.14 31.54 2.17
N ILE A 314 4.96 30.76 1.11
CA ILE A 314 5.97 29.91 0.51
C ILE A 314 6.67 30.71 -0.59
N GLU A 315 7.99 30.72 -0.55
CA GLU A 315 8.84 31.37 -1.53
C GLU A 315 9.88 30.37 -2.04
N LEU A 316 9.95 30.21 -3.36
CA LEU A 316 10.90 29.33 -4.03
C LEU A 316 11.96 30.17 -4.71
N TYR A 317 13.22 29.96 -4.36
CA TYR A 317 14.37 30.65 -4.95
C TYR A 317 15.24 29.68 -5.76
N SER A 318 15.84 30.17 -6.84
CA SER A 318 16.85 29.44 -7.60
C SER A 318 18.19 29.39 -6.84
N ALA A 319 19.12 28.55 -7.29
CA ALA A 319 20.49 28.50 -6.76
C ALA A 319 21.24 29.84 -6.86
N ALA A 320 20.83 30.73 -7.79
CA ALA A 320 21.39 32.07 -7.94
C ALA A 320 20.72 33.11 -7.02
N GLY A 321 19.76 32.70 -6.19
CA GLY A 321 19.05 33.58 -5.25
C GLY A 321 17.89 34.38 -5.86
N ALA A 322 17.51 34.11 -7.12
CA ALA A 322 16.36 34.76 -7.74
C ALA A 322 15.05 34.08 -7.29
N LEU A 323 14.02 34.86 -6.98
CA LEU A 323 12.68 34.32 -6.69
C LEU A 323 12.07 33.73 -7.96
N VAL A 324 11.72 32.44 -7.91
CA VAL A 324 11.18 31.65 -9.03
C VAL A 324 9.66 31.54 -8.95
N ALA A 325 9.13 31.31 -7.75
CA ALA A 325 7.69 31.21 -7.51
C ALA A 325 7.36 31.60 -6.06
N SER A 326 6.12 32.03 -5.83
CA SER A 326 5.61 32.25 -4.47
C SER A 326 4.12 31.96 -4.42
N GLN A 327 3.67 31.41 -3.31
CA GLN A 327 2.25 31.21 -3.03
C GLN A 327 1.98 31.33 -1.54
N VAL A 328 0.72 31.63 -1.20
CA VAL A 328 0.24 31.62 0.17
C VAL A 328 -0.40 30.27 0.41
N ALA A 329 0.00 29.60 1.49
CA ALA A 329 -0.56 28.32 1.88
C ALA A 329 -2.03 28.49 2.24
N THR A 330 -2.86 27.68 1.59
CA THR A 330 -4.30 27.55 1.89
C THR A 330 -4.55 26.35 2.81
N SER A 331 -3.60 25.41 2.84
CA SER A 331 -3.63 24.17 3.62
C SER A 331 -2.29 23.90 4.31
N ASN A 332 -2.18 22.79 5.04
CA ASN A 332 -0.94 22.36 5.69
C ASN A 332 0.08 21.71 4.75
N LYS A 333 -0.29 21.51 3.48
CA LYS A 333 0.57 20.94 2.45
C LYS A 333 0.24 21.54 1.09
N GLU A 334 1.25 22.12 0.46
CA GLU A 334 1.07 22.79 -0.81
C GLU A 334 2.06 22.26 -1.85
N THR A 335 1.69 22.31 -3.12
CA THR A 335 2.58 21.92 -4.21
C THR A 335 2.93 23.09 -5.11
N LEU A 336 4.15 23.09 -5.65
CA LEU A 336 4.61 24.04 -6.65
C LEU A 336 5.30 23.29 -7.79
N PRO A 337 5.04 23.65 -9.06
CA PRO A 337 5.82 23.13 -10.16
C PRO A 337 7.26 23.69 -10.11
N LEU A 338 8.24 22.83 -10.39
CA LEU A 338 9.65 23.19 -10.54
C LEU A 338 10.01 23.21 -12.02
N ASN A 339 10.20 24.42 -12.56
CA ASN A 339 10.59 24.62 -13.94
C ASN A 339 12.12 24.53 -14.09
N GLY A 340 12.60 23.33 -14.44
CA GLY A 340 14.02 23.06 -14.72
C GLY A 340 14.71 22.22 -13.64
N LYS A 341 15.80 21.57 -14.03
CA LYS A 341 16.62 20.75 -13.13
C LYS A 341 17.60 21.62 -12.34
N GLY A 342 17.94 21.19 -11.13
CA GLY A 342 18.93 21.86 -10.28
C GLY A 342 18.46 22.08 -8.84
N PHE A 343 19.21 22.91 -8.12
CA PHE A 343 18.94 23.22 -6.72
C PHE A 343 18.01 24.41 -6.57
N TYR A 344 17.09 24.29 -5.63
CA TYR A 344 16.20 25.36 -5.20
C TYR A 344 16.25 25.53 -3.68
N ILE A 345 15.88 26.72 -3.21
CA ILE A 345 15.72 27.03 -1.80
C ILE A 345 14.24 27.34 -1.57
N VAL A 346 13.59 26.56 -0.72
CA VAL A 346 12.22 26.78 -0.28
C VAL A 346 12.27 27.54 1.03
N ARG A 347 11.60 28.68 1.12
CA ARG A 347 11.50 29.49 2.33
C ARG A 347 10.05 29.63 2.76
N VAL A 348 9.81 29.44 4.06
CA VAL A 348 8.54 29.74 4.72
C VAL A 348 8.87 30.45 6.03
N GLY A 349 8.53 31.74 6.11
CA GLY A 349 8.92 32.59 7.24
C GLY A 349 10.43 32.64 7.45
N THR A 350 10.89 32.18 8.63
CA THR A 350 12.31 32.11 9.00
C THR A 350 12.98 30.79 8.62
N THR A 351 12.22 29.79 8.18
CA THR A 351 12.73 28.46 7.86
C THR A 351 13.10 28.39 6.38
N SER A 352 14.24 27.75 6.06
CA SER A 352 14.69 27.53 4.69
C SER A 352 15.18 26.10 4.50
N VAL A 353 14.75 25.45 3.42
CA VAL A 353 15.10 24.07 3.08
C VAL A 353 15.65 24.04 1.65
N LYS A 354 16.80 23.39 1.47
CA LYS A 354 17.38 23.16 0.13
C LYS A 354 16.76 21.90 -0.47
N VAL A 355 16.30 21.98 -1.70
CA VAL A 355 15.76 20.86 -2.46
C VAL A 355 16.45 20.72 -3.82
N THR A 356 16.41 19.52 -4.38
CA THR A 356 17.00 19.22 -5.69
C THR A 356 15.92 18.67 -6.61
N ASN A 357 15.81 19.22 -7.81
CA ASN A 357 15.03 18.65 -8.90
C ASN A 357 16.00 17.97 -9.88
N ASN A 358 15.99 16.63 -9.90
CA ASN A 358 16.89 15.81 -10.73
C ASN A 358 16.32 15.56 -12.10
#